data_AF-A0A183FBU9-F1
#
_entry.id   AF-A0A183FBU9-F1
#
_cell.length_a   1.000
_cell.length_b   1.000
_cell.length_c   1.000
_cell.angle_alpha   90.00
_cell.angle_beta   90.00
_cell.angle_gamma   90.00
#
_symmetry.space_group_name_H-M   'P 1'
#
loop_
_entity.id
_entity.type
_entity.pdbx_description
1 polymer ?
#
loop_
_entity_poly.entity_id
_entity_poly.type
_entity_poly.pdbx_seq_one_letter_code
_entity_poly.pdbx_strand_id
1 'polypeptide(L)'
;MTKGTETTSRPSVEPTQYVKLPPFDLPDFSGDMHAFPEFWELFSVAIHNNNSVPTISKFLYLKGKLKGDALALIAPIQFSESNYHTAVQILRSTYMRPEVLRIRLFDQIEAVPPAKDTPMSQRTTLCTIKALWLQLEKLGEQPGTTGMILTIRSKFPHRTNDKVDDLKLVRDRDTECLGSRDPTAGGVKTTGSANITARICIPYPTPA
;
A
#
# COMPACT_ATOMS: atom_id res chain seq x y z
N MET A 1 -64.03 -37.05 -5.23
CA MET A 1 -62.84 -37.75 -4.71
C MET A 1 -62.00 -38.21 -5.88
N THR A 2 -60.86 -37.55 -6.16
CA THR A 2 -59.58 -38.16 -6.58
C THR A 2 -58.55 -37.04 -6.79
N LYS A 3 -57.37 -37.24 -6.19
CA LYS A 3 -56.20 -36.35 -6.11
C LYS A 3 -55.40 -36.35 -7.42
N GLY A 4 -54.73 -35.24 -7.73
CA GLY A 4 -53.73 -35.14 -8.80
C GLY A 4 -52.50 -34.30 -8.37
N THR A 5 -51.46 -35.01 -7.95
CA THR A 5 -50.00 -34.76 -8.09
C THR A 5 -49.38 -33.41 -7.69
N GLU A 6 -48.56 -33.47 -6.64
CA GLU A 6 -47.42 -32.60 -6.35
C GLU A 6 -46.36 -32.63 -7.46
N THR A 7 -45.65 -31.52 -7.66
CA THR A 7 -44.21 -31.59 -7.96
C THR A 7 -43.51 -30.45 -7.23
N THR A 8 -43.02 -30.80 -6.05
CA THR A 8 -42.05 -30.06 -5.25
C THR A 8 -40.74 -29.91 -6.03
N SER A 9 -40.39 -28.69 -6.43
CA SER A 9 -39.02 -28.33 -6.81
C SER A 9 -38.37 -27.56 -5.67
N ARG A 10 -37.60 -28.26 -4.83
CA ARG A 10 -36.75 -27.68 -3.79
C ARG A 10 -35.46 -27.20 -4.46
N PRO A 11 -35.07 -25.91 -4.39
CA PRO A 11 -33.74 -25.53 -4.84
C PRO A 11 -32.70 -26.17 -3.92
N SER A 12 -31.90 -27.07 -4.47
CA SER A 12 -30.72 -27.63 -3.82
C SER A 12 -29.70 -26.52 -3.64
N VAL A 13 -29.57 -26.00 -2.42
CA VAL A 13 -28.46 -25.12 -2.07
C VAL A 13 -27.27 -26.02 -1.75
N GLU A 14 -26.40 -26.18 -2.75
CA GLU A 14 -25.05 -26.71 -2.58
C GLU A 14 -24.38 -25.98 -1.41
N PRO A 15 -23.89 -26.67 -0.37
CA PRO A 15 -23.18 -26.00 0.70
C PRO A 15 -21.83 -25.52 0.17
N THR A 16 -21.78 -24.28 -0.32
CA THR A 16 -20.54 -23.52 -0.47
C THR A 16 -19.79 -23.63 0.86
N GLN A 17 -18.70 -24.41 0.86
CA GLN A 17 -17.88 -24.63 2.03
C GLN A 17 -17.02 -23.38 2.24
N TYR A 18 -17.61 -22.36 2.86
CA TYR A 18 -16.88 -21.16 3.25
C TYR A 18 -15.91 -21.54 4.36
N VAL A 19 -14.61 -21.44 4.08
CA VAL A 19 -13.58 -21.44 5.12
C VAL A 19 -13.90 -20.27 6.06
N LYS A 20 -14.36 -20.58 7.28
CA LYS A 20 -14.61 -19.57 8.31
C LYS A 20 -13.26 -19.12 8.85
N LEU A 21 -12.82 -17.94 8.42
CA LEU A 21 -11.69 -17.26 9.03
C LEU A 21 -12.05 -16.85 10.47
N PRO A 22 -11.06 -16.76 11.39
CA PRO A 22 -11.28 -16.16 12.69
C PRO A 22 -11.93 -14.77 12.55
N PRO A 23 -12.80 -14.38 13.49
CA PRO A 23 -13.38 -13.04 13.48
C PRO A 23 -12.27 -11.98 13.45
N PHE A 24 -12.30 -11.11 12.45
CA PHE A 24 -11.40 -9.96 12.39
C PHE A 24 -11.83 -8.95 13.45
N ASP A 25 -10.93 -8.62 14.37
CA ASP A 25 -11.14 -7.54 15.32
C ASP A 25 -10.27 -6.34 14.94
N LEU A 26 -10.90 -5.18 14.80
CA LEU A 26 -10.20 -3.96 14.49
C LEU A 26 -9.39 -3.51 15.72
N PRO A 27 -8.10 -3.16 15.59
CA PRO A 27 -7.32 -2.65 16.71
C PRO A 27 -7.89 -1.32 17.23
N ASP A 28 -7.72 -1.08 18.53
CA ASP A 28 -8.04 0.20 19.15
C ASP A 28 -7.02 1.27 18.70
N PHE A 29 -7.48 2.51 18.56
CA PHE A 29 -6.67 3.65 18.15
C PHE A 29 -6.68 4.77 19.20
N SER A 30 -5.51 5.09 19.74
CA SER A 30 -5.36 6.07 20.83
C SER A 30 -4.88 7.46 20.39
N GLY A 31 -4.52 7.65 19.12
CA GLY A 31 -4.01 8.93 18.62
C GLY A 31 -2.58 8.90 18.07
N ASP A 32 -1.94 7.74 17.92
CA ASP A 32 -0.63 7.66 17.28
C ASP A 32 -0.71 7.99 15.78
N MET A 33 -0.14 9.13 15.39
CA MET A 33 -0.09 9.58 13.99
C MET A 33 0.54 8.54 13.06
N HIS A 34 1.45 7.69 13.56
CA HIS A 34 2.11 6.67 12.75
C HIS A 34 1.26 5.42 12.54
N ALA A 35 0.40 5.08 13.50
CA ALA A 35 -0.51 3.93 13.41
C ALA A 35 -1.83 4.27 12.67
N PHE A 36 -2.18 5.57 12.56
CA PHE A 36 -3.44 5.97 11.95
C PHE A 36 -3.64 5.51 10.49
N PRO A 37 -2.64 5.55 9.59
CA PRO A 37 -2.83 5.08 8.22
C PRO A 37 -3.26 3.60 8.16
N GLU A 38 -2.63 2.75 8.96
CA GLU A 38 -2.97 1.33 9.05
C GLU A 38 -4.36 1.13 9.65
N PHE A 39 -4.66 1.79 10.78
CA PHE A 39 -5.99 1.77 11.39
C PHE A 39 -7.08 2.20 10.40
N TRP A 40 -6.86 3.29 9.65
CA TRP A 40 -7.83 3.82 8.71
C TRP A 40 -8.06 2.85 7.54
N GLU A 41 -7.00 2.25 6.99
CA GLU A 41 -7.15 1.23 5.93
C GLU A 41 -8.01 0.06 6.42
N LEU A 42 -7.70 -0.50 7.59
CA LEU A 42 -8.46 -1.60 8.20
C LEU A 42 -9.92 -1.21 8.47
N PHE A 43 -10.16 -0.07 9.11
CA PHE A 43 -11.51 0.45 9.37
C PHE A 43 -12.27 0.71 8.07
N SER A 44 -11.58 1.21 7.04
CA SER A 44 -12.22 1.59 5.79
C SER A 44 -12.78 0.37 5.05
N VAL A 45 -11.99 -0.70 4.97
CA VAL A 45 -12.38 -1.96 4.33
C VAL A 45 -13.47 -2.66 5.13
N ALA A 46 -13.32 -2.75 6.45
CA ALA A 46 -14.25 -3.50 7.30
C ALA A 46 -15.61 -2.79 7.48
N ILE A 47 -15.60 -1.46 7.67
CA ILE A 47 -16.75 -0.71 8.18
C ILE A 47 -17.12 0.47 7.27
N HIS A 48 -16.19 1.35 6.92
CA HIS A 48 -16.52 2.60 6.20
C HIS A 48 -17.14 2.33 4.83
N ASN A 49 -16.49 1.48 4.03
CA ASN A 49 -16.89 1.15 2.65
C ASN A 49 -17.95 0.04 2.59
N ASN A 50 -18.33 -0.52 3.74
CA ASN A 50 -19.35 -1.55 3.81
C ASN A 50 -20.74 -0.92 3.77
N ASN A 51 -21.44 -1.04 2.63
CA ASN A 51 -22.78 -0.49 2.43
C ASN A 51 -23.87 -1.24 3.20
N SER A 52 -23.58 -2.43 3.73
CA SER A 52 -24.53 -3.21 4.53
C SER A 52 -24.63 -2.72 5.98
N VAL A 53 -23.70 -1.89 6.43
CA VAL A 53 -23.67 -1.35 7.80
C VAL A 53 -24.32 0.04 7.80
N PRO A 54 -25.34 0.30 8.65
CA PRO A 54 -25.94 1.63 8.77
C PRO A 54 -24.93 2.68 9.25
N THR A 55 -25.05 3.91 8.76
CA THR A 55 -24.14 5.03 9.09
C THR A 55 -24.02 5.26 10.60
N ILE A 56 -25.15 5.20 11.33
CA ILE A 56 -25.13 5.35 12.80
C ILE A 56 -24.33 4.24 13.48
N SER A 57 -24.42 3.01 12.99
CA SER A 57 -23.66 1.86 13.49
C SER A 57 -22.17 1.99 13.19
N LYS A 58 -21.80 2.55 12.02
CA LYS A 58 -20.41 2.90 11.70
C LYS A 58 -19.87 3.92 12.69
N PHE A 59 -20.66 4.93 13.05
CA PHE A 59 -20.24 5.94 14.02
C PHE A 59 -20.08 5.35 15.43
N LEU A 60 -21.01 4.48 15.84
CA LEU A 60 -20.93 3.80 17.14
C LEU A 60 -19.66 2.95 17.24
N TYR A 61 -19.39 2.16 16.20
CA TYR A 61 -18.22 1.30 16.14
C TYR A 61 -16.93 2.12 16.12
N LEU A 62 -16.88 3.20 15.34
CA LEU A 62 -15.76 4.14 15.32
C LEU A 62 -15.47 4.69 16.73
N LYS A 63 -16.48 5.22 17.43
CA LYS A 63 -16.29 5.73 18.80
C LYS A 63 -15.81 4.65 19.77
N GLY A 64 -16.27 3.41 19.62
CA GLY A 64 -15.86 2.29 20.47
C GLY A 64 -14.38 1.92 20.34
N LYS A 65 -13.84 2.03 19.12
CA LYS A 65 -12.45 1.71 18.78
C LYS A 65 -11.47 2.86 19.01
N LEU A 66 -11.96 4.07 19.25
CA LEU A 66 -11.11 5.21 19.60
C LEU A 66 -10.90 5.28 21.11
N LYS A 67 -9.67 5.59 21.52
CA LYS A 67 -9.24 5.78 22.91
C LYS A 67 -8.46 7.09 23.04
N GLY A 68 -8.21 7.52 24.28
CA GLY A 68 -7.33 8.65 24.58
C GLY A 68 -7.64 9.91 23.77
N ASP A 69 -6.60 10.49 23.18
CA ASP A 69 -6.67 11.75 22.43
C ASP A 69 -7.55 11.64 21.18
N ALA A 70 -7.53 10.48 20.51
CA ALA A 70 -8.33 10.28 19.31
C ALA A 70 -9.85 10.27 19.62
N LEU A 71 -10.24 9.72 20.77
CA LEU A 71 -11.63 9.79 21.23
C LEU A 71 -11.99 11.20 21.69
N ALA A 72 -11.09 11.85 22.43
CA ALA A 72 -11.29 13.23 22.91
C ALA A 72 -11.50 14.21 21.75
N LEU A 73 -10.81 14.01 20.62
CA LEU A 73 -10.92 14.83 19.42
C LEU A 73 -12.34 14.90 18.85
N ILE A 74 -13.07 13.78 18.87
CA ILE A 74 -14.42 13.69 18.33
C ILE A 74 -15.52 13.67 19.41
N ALA A 75 -15.13 13.68 20.69
CA ALA A 75 -16.06 13.64 21.82
C ALA A 75 -17.08 14.81 21.83
N PRO A 76 -16.70 16.06 21.46
CA PRO A 76 -17.65 17.18 21.38
C PRO A 76 -18.72 17.03 20.29
N ILE A 77 -18.52 16.13 19.33
CA ILE A 77 -19.43 15.92 18.21
C ILE A 77 -20.63 15.10 18.69
N GLN A 78 -21.84 15.65 18.50
CA GLN A 78 -23.08 14.94 18.81
C GLN A 78 -23.19 13.65 17.99
N PHE A 79 -23.61 12.58 18.65
CA PHE A 79 -23.78 11.27 18.04
C PHE A 79 -25.03 11.26 17.13
N SER A 80 -24.83 11.39 15.82
CA SER A 80 -25.89 11.34 14.81
C SER A 80 -25.33 10.89 13.45
N GLU A 81 -26.21 10.43 12.56
CA GLU A 81 -25.80 10.02 11.20
C GLU A 81 -25.21 11.16 10.39
N SER A 82 -25.78 12.36 10.52
CA SER A 82 -25.32 13.57 9.84
C SER A 82 -23.87 13.91 10.20
N ASN A 83 -23.47 13.62 11.45
CA ASN A 83 -22.18 14.03 11.98
C ASN A 83 -21.07 12.99 11.80
N TYR A 84 -21.40 11.77 11.36
CA TYR A 84 -20.42 10.71 11.13
C TYR A 84 -19.31 11.15 10.17
N HIS A 85 -19.68 11.73 9.03
CA HIS A 85 -18.73 12.15 8.00
C HIS A 85 -17.82 13.27 8.52
N THR A 86 -18.37 14.19 9.32
CA THR A 86 -17.60 15.25 9.99
C THR A 86 -16.58 14.67 10.96
N ALA A 87 -16.97 13.69 11.78
CA ALA A 87 -16.06 13.03 12.73
C ALA A 87 -14.91 12.31 11.99
N VAL A 88 -15.24 11.58 10.91
CA VAL A 88 -14.23 10.94 10.05
C VAL A 88 -13.30 11.96 9.42
N GLN A 89 -13.82 13.07 8.91
CA GLN A 89 -13.02 14.13 8.30
C GLN A 89 -12.05 14.74 9.31
N ILE A 90 -12.50 15.02 10.53
CA ILE A 90 -11.65 15.57 11.61
C ILE A 90 -10.54 14.59 11.98
N LEU A 91 -10.84 13.30 12.12
CA LEU A 91 -9.82 12.28 12.39
C LEU A 91 -8.78 12.22 11.26
N ARG A 92 -9.24 12.18 10.01
CA ARG A 92 -8.35 12.11 8.85
C ARG A 92 -7.51 13.37 8.70
N SER A 93 -8.08 14.56 8.84
CA SER A 93 -7.29 15.80 8.73
C SER A 93 -6.25 15.93 9.85
N THR A 94 -6.56 15.40 11.03
CA THR A 94 -5.66 15.47 12.19
C THR A 94 -4.51 14.47 12.08
N TYR A 95 -4.83 13.20 11.79
CA TYR A 95 -3.88 12.09 11.88
C TYR A 95 -3.37 11.57 10.52
N MET A 96 -4.07 11.82 9.42
CA MET A 96 -3.63 11.42 8.07
C MET A 96 -2.77 12.51 7.45
N ARG A 97 -1.51 12.61 7.91
CA ARG A 97 -0.53 13.59 7.41
C ARG A 97 0.46 12.92 6.45
N PRO A 98 0.19 12.89 5.13
CA PRO A 98 1.05 12.19 4.17
C PRO A 98 2.47 12.75 4.12
N GLU A 99 2.65 14.06 4.31
CA GLU A 99 3.98 14.70 4.32
C GLU A 99 4.85 14.22 5.49
N VAL A 100 4.25 14.04 6.68
CA VAL A 100 4.98 13.53 7.86
C VAL A 100 5.38 12.07 7.64
N LEU A 101 4.48 11.27 7.07
CA LEU A 101 4.78 9.88 6.74
C LEU A 101 5.89 9.79 5.68
N ARG A 102 5.86 10.67 4.67
CA ARG A 102 6.89 10.76 3.63
C ARG A 102 8.27 11.06 4.20
N ILE A 103 8.39 12.11 5.02
CA ILE A 103 9.65 12.49 5.66
C ILE A 103 10.20 11.30 6.47
N ARG A 104 9.35 10.68 7.30
CA ARG A 104 9.74 9.50 8.08
C ARG A 104 10.21 8.34 7.21
N LEU A 105 9.52 8.04 6.11
CA LEU A 105 9.91 6.97 5.20
C LEU A 105 11.26 7.26 4.55
N PHE A 106 11.55 8.53 4.24
CA PHE A 106 12.88 8.93 3.79
C PHE A 106 13.94 8.78 4.87
N ASP A 107 13.66 9.23 6.10
CA ASP A 107 14.57 9.03 7.25
C ASP A 107 14.86 7.53 7.47
N GLN A 108 13.85 6.67 7.29
CA GLN A 108 14.04 5.21 7.37
C GLN A 108 14.93 4.67 6.26
N ILE A 109 14.79 5.15 5.02
CA ILE A 109 15.68 4.78 3.90
C ILE A 109 17.11 5.25 4.18
N GLU A 110 17.28 6.46 4.70
CA GLU A 110 18.58 7.01 5.08
C GLU A 110 19.21 6.25 6.26
N ALA A 111 18.40 5.78 7.21
CA ALA A 111 18.86 4.99 8.34
C ALA A 111 19.24 3.54 7.98
N VAL A 112 18.86 3.04 6.78
CA VAL A 112 19.26 1.69 6.36
C VAL A 112 20.79 1.59 6.33
N PRO A 113 21.40 0.59 7.01
CA PRO A 113 22.85 0.44 6.99
C PRO A 113 23.35 0.05 5.60
N PRO A 114 24.55 0.51 5.19
CA PRO A 114 25.18 0.05 3.96
C PRO A 114 25.34 -1.47 3.94
N ALA A 115 24.98 -2.08 2.81
CA ALA A 115 25.12 -3.51 2.62
C ALA A 115 26.60 -3.91 2.56
N LYS A 116 26.92 -5.07 3.15
CA LYS A 116 28.22 -5.71 2.97
C LYS A 116 28.37 -6.21 1.54
N ASP A 117 29.60 -6.49 1.11
CA ASP A 117 29.87 -7.11 -0.20
C ASP A 117 29.56 -8.62 -0.19
N THR A 118 28.36 -8.99 0.28
CA THR A 118 27.83 -10.35 0.22
C THR A 118 26.45 -10.32 -0.43
N PRO A 119 26.11 -11.34 -1.25
CA PRO A 119 24.81 -11.37 -1.95
C PRO A 119 23.61 -11.28 -0.99
N MET A 120 23.69 -11.95 0.16
CA MET A 120 22.59 -11.94 1.14
C MET A 120 22.42 -10.58 1.80
N SER A 121 23.51 -9.90 2.19
CA SER A 121 23.40 -8.56 2.78
C SER A 121 22.80 -7.57 1.80
N GLN A 122 23.24 -7.60 0.53
CA GLN A 122 22.72 -6.71 -0.51
C GLN A 122 21.25 -6.99 -0.80
N ARG A 123 20.82 -8.26 -0.87
CA ARG A 123 19.41 -8.63 -1.05
C ARG A 123 18.53 -8.12 0.08
N THR A 124 18.93 -8.30 1.33
CA THR A 124 18.15 -7.82 2.48
C THR A 124 17.99 -6.30 2.43
N THR A 125 19.09 -5.56 2.24
CA THR A 125 19.06 -4.10 2.08
C THR A 125 18.16 -3.68 0.93
N LEU A 126 18.24 -4.37 -0.21
CA LEU A 126 17.39 -4.12 -1.38
C LEU A 126 15.91 -4.30 -1.06
N CYS A 127 15.55 -5.41 -0.43
CA CYS A 127 14.16 -5.72 -0.07
C CYS A 127 13.60 -4.67 0.90
N THR A 128 14.38 -4.27 1.90
CA THR A 128 13.99 -3.22 2.85
C THR A 128 13.76 -1.89 2.14
N ILE A 129 14.71 -1.43 1.32
CA ILE A 129 14.56 -0.16 0.58
C ILE A 129 13.37 -0.22 -0.38
N LYS A 130 13.15 -1.34 -1.07
CA LYS A 130 11.98 -1.54 -1.95
C LYS A 130 10.66 -1.47 -1.18
N ALA A 131 10.58 -2.08 0.00
CA ALA A 131 9.37 -2.05 0.83
C ALA A 131 9.04 -0.65 1.35
N LEU A 132 10.06 0.14 1.71
CA LEU A 132 9.90 1.55 2.08
C LEU A 132 9.51 2.40 0.86
N TRP A 133 10.15 2.15 -0.27
CA TRP A 133 9.84 2.83 -1.53
C TRP A 133 8.38 2.63 -1.96
N LEU A 134 7.88 1.40 -1.86
CA LEU A 134 6.49 1.08 -2.22
C LEU A 134 5.48 1.94 -1.45
N GLN A 135 5.77 2.26 -0.18
CA GLN A 135 4.93 3.12 0.64
C GLN A 135 4.99 4.59 0.17
N LEU A 136 6.16 5.07 -0.25
CA LEU A 136 6.31 6.40 -0.84
C LEU A 136 5.53 6.53 -2.15
N GLU A 137 5.58 5.51 -3.02
CA GLU A 137 4.83 5.49 -4.29
C GLU A 137 3.31 5.57 -4.04
N LYS A 138 2.80 4.89 -3.00
CA LYS A 138 1.39 5.01 -2.59
C LYS A 138 1.00 6.44 -2.18
N LEU A 139 1.96 7.25 -1.71
CA LEU A 139 1.75 8.67 -1.36
C LEU A 139 1.93 9.62 -2.55
N GLY A 140 2.12 9.09 -3.77
CA GLY A 140 2.31 9.88 -4.98
C GLY A 140 3.74 10.42 -5.14
N GLU A 141 4.70 9.93 -4.36
CA GLU A 141 6.10 10.32 -4.53
C GLU A 141 6.71 9.72 -5.79
N GLN A 142 7.46 10.55 -6.49
CA GLN A 142 8.01 10.16 -7.78
C GLN A 142 9.35 9.43 -7.63
N PRO A 143 9.49 8.29 -8.32
CA PRO A 143 10.76 7.65 -8.57
C PRO A 143 11.88 8.55 -9.09
N GLY A 144 12.81 8.92 -8.20
CA GLY A 144 14.15 9.27 -8.65
C GLY A 144 14.51 10.74 -8.66
N THR A 145 14.13 11.49 -7.62
CA THR A 145 14.88 12.68 -7.24
C THR A 145 16.36 12.32 -7.10
N THR A 146 17.26 13.14 -7.68
CA THR A 146 18.71 12.89 -7.69
C THR A 146 19.26 12.55 -6.30
N GLY A 147 18.84 13.30 -5.27
CA GLY A 147 19.25 13.04 -3.88
C GLY A 147 18.90 11.62 -3.42
N MET A 148 17.70 11.14 -3.74
CA MET A 148 17.24 9.81 -3.34
C MET A 148 18.00 8.69 -4.06
N ILE A 149 18.31 8.88 -5.34
CA ILE A 149 19.15 7.94 -6.11
C ILE A 149 20.54 7.85 -5.47
N LEU A 150 21.12 8.98 -5.07
CA LEU A 150 22.42 9.02 -4.41
C LEU A 150 22.36 8.36 -3.03
N THR A 151 21.33 8.62 -2.23
CA THR A 151 21.11 7.96 -0.94
C THR A 151 21.03 6.44 -1.10
N ILE A 152 20.25 5.94 -2.06
CA ILE A 152 20.14 4.49 -2.32
C ILE A 152 21.48 3.91 -2.79
N ARG A 153 22.18 4.56 -3.73
CA ARG A 153 23.51 4.13 -4.21
C ARG A 153 24.52 4.04 -3.07
N SER A 154 24.46 4.96 -2.09
CA SER A 154 25.34 4.92 -0.91
C SER A 154 25.14 3.66 -0.05
N LYS A 155 24.00 2.97 -0.17
CA LYS A 155 23.71 1.74 0.58
C LYS A 155 24.30 0.49 -0.04
N PHE A 156 24.92 0.58 -1.23
CA PHE A 156 25.51 -0.56 -1.93
C PHE A 156 26.99 -0.33 -2.25
N PRO A 157 27.82 -1.39 -2.29
CA PRO A 157 29.23 -1.27 -2.68
C PRO A 157 29.39 -0.69 -4.09
N HIS A 158 30.48 0.05 -4.32
CA HIS A 158 30.80 0.66 -5.63
C HIS A 158 30.74 -0.36 -6.77
N ARG A 159 31.33 -1.54 -6.59
CA ARG A 159 31.29 -2.63 -7.58
C ARG A 159 29.86 -3.03 -7.99
N THR A 160 28.91 -2.97 -7.06
CA THR A 160 27.49 -3.26 -7.34
C THR A 160 26.87 -2.10 -8.13
N ASN A 161 27.16 -0.86 -7.75
CA ASN A 161 26.66 0.32 -8.44
C ASN A 161 27.17 0.41 -9.89
N ASP A 162 28.46 0.13 -10.13
CA ASP A 162 29.08 0.17 -11.46
C ASP A 162 28.40 -0.85 -12.41
N LYS A 163 28.23 -2.09 -11.95
CA LYS A 163 27.51 -3.14 -12.70
C LYS A 163 26.07 -2.75 -13.02
N VAL A 164 25.39 -2.07 -12.08
CA VAL A 164 24.02 -1.59 -12.31
C VAL A 164 23.99 -0.51 -13.38
N ASP A 165 25.01 0.33 -13.45
CA ASP A 165 25.12 1.37 -14.49
C ASP A 165 25.46 0.76 -15.86
N ASP A 166 26.35 -0.24 -15.92
CA ASP A 166 26.61 -1.02 -17.13
C ASP A 166 25.34 -1.67 -17.68
N LEU A 167 24.53 -2.28 -16.80
CA LEU A 167 23.27 -2.92 -17.16
C LEU A 167 22.22 -1.92 -17.69
N LYS A 168 22.18 -0.70 -17.13
CA LYS A 168 21.30 0.36 -17.66
C LYS A 168 21.71 0.77 -19.08
N LEU A 169 23.00 0.94 -19.32
CA LEU A 169 23.53 1.28 -20.65
C LEU A 169 23.23 0.21 -21.70
N VAL A 170 23.19 -1.07 -21.32
CA VAL A 170 22.75 -2.15 -22.22
C VAL A 170 21.26 -2.04 -22.52
N ARG A 171 20.42 -1.90 -21.49
CA ARG A 171 18.96 -1.79 -21.67
C ARG A 171 18.55 -0.60 -22.52
N ASP A 172 19.19 0.56 -22.31
CA ASP A 172 18.84 1.79 -23.02
C ASP A 172 19.18 1.65 -24.53
N ARG A 173 20.28 0.97 -24.87
CA ARG A 173 20.64 0.61 -26.26
C ARG A 173 19.65 -0.35 -26.92
N ASP A 174 19.14 -1.33 -26.16
CA ASP A 174 18.15 -2.30 -26.67
C ASP A 174 16.78 -1.64 -26.93
N THR A 175 16.38 -0.66 -26.10
CA THR A 175 15.15 0.12 -26.32
C THR A 175 15.22 1.04 -27.54
N GLU A 176 16.39 1.60 -27.85
CA GLU A 176 16.59 2.41 -29.06
C GLU A 176 16.54 1.55 -30.34
N CYS A 177 17.05 0.32 -30.30
CA CYS A 177 16.97 -0.62 -31.43
C CYS A 177 15.52 -1.07 -31.75
N LEU A 178 14.64 -1.13 -30.75
CA LEU A 178 13.22 -1.50 -30.93
C LEU A 178 12.30 -0.32 -31.33
N GLY A 179 12.80 0.92 -31.32
CA GLY A 179 12.04 2.13 -31.60
C GLY A 179 11.83 2.46 -33.09
N SER A 180 12.33 1.64 -34.02
CA SER A 180 12.25 1.91 -35.48
C SER A 180 11.02 1.27 -36.15
N ARG A 181 9.81 1.40 -35.59
CA ARG A 181 8.53 1.12 -36.29
C ARG A 181 7.42 2.10 -35.88
N ASP A 182 7.04 2.94 -36.84
CA ASP A 182 5.88 3.82 -37.03
C ASP A 182 5.21 4.57 -35.84
N PRO A 183 5.06 5.91 -35.91
CA PRO A 183 4.41 6.73 -34.89
C PRO A 183 2.95 7.03 -35.23
N THR A 184 2.02 6.14 -34.90
CA THR A 184 0.60 6.51 -34.77
C THR A 184 -0.09 5.73 -33.68
N ALA A 185 -0.01 6.22 -32.43
CA ALA A 185 -1.05 6.09 -31.43
C ALA A 185 -0.72 6.96 -30.22
N GLY A 186 -1.45 8.07 -30.09
CA GLY A 186 -1.46 8.87 -28.87
C GLY A 186 -1.95 8.01 -27.71
N GLY A 187 -1.12 7.90 -26.68
CA GLY A 187 -1.45 7.26 -25.43
C GLY A 187 -0.40 7.68 -24.42
N VAL A 188 -0.79 8.57 -23.51
CA VAL A 188 0.01 8.96 -22.35
C VAL A 188 0.27 7.69 -21.53
N LYS A 189 1.44 7.07 -21.74
CA LYS A 189 1.91 5.95 -20.93
C LYS A 189 2.61 6.53 -19.71
N THR A 190 2.03 6.27 -18.56
CA THR A 190 2.61 6.44 -17.23
C THR A 190 3.88 5.58 -17.11
N THR A 191 5.03 6.14 -17.49
CA THR A 191 6.36 5.49 -17.51
C THR A 191 7.11 5.59 -16.17
N GLY A 192 6.40 5.70 -15.05
CA GLY A 192 7.00 5.84 -13.71
C GLY A 192 7.35 4.51 -13.02
N SER A 193 6.48 3.50 -13.11
CA SER A 193 6.59 2.27 -12.30
C SER A 193 7.66 1.29 -12.80
N ALA A 194 7.96 1.29 -14.11
CA ALA A 194 8.96 0.39 -14.69
C ALA A 194 10.41 0.77 -14.33
N ASN A 195 10.66 2.03 -13.94
CA ASN A 195 12.03 2.55 -13.87
C ASN A 195 12.77 2.14 -12.60
N ILE A 196 12.12 1.98 -11.45
CA ILE A 196 12.81 1.56 -10.22
C ILE A 196 13.06 0.07 -10.17
N THR A 197 12.06 -0.74 -10.49
CA THR A 197 12.23 -2.19 -10.54
C THR A 197 13.35 -2.55 -11.51
N ALA A 198 13.47 -1.84 -12.63
CA ALA A 198 14.56 -2.02 -13.58
C ALA A 198 15.86 -1.28 -13.21
N ARG A 199 15.86 -0.32 -12.27
CA ARG A 199 17.08 0.34 -11.72
C ARG A 199 17.67 -0.39 -10.51
N ILE A 200 16.90 -1.24 -9.84
CA ILE A 200 17.25 -1.91 -8.58
C ILE A 200 17.36 -3.44 -8.75
N CYS A 201 16.83 -4.04 -9.82
CA CYS A 201 17.01 -5.47 -10.09
C CYS A 201 18.42 -5.78 -10.63
N ILE A 202 19.27 -6.33 -9.77
CA ILE A 202 20.40 -7.16 -10.19
C ILE A 202 19.81 -8.44 -10.81
N PRO A 203 20.07 -8.77 -12.09
CA PRO A 203 19.61 -10.03 -12.68
C PRO A 203 20.24 -11.19 -11.92
N TYR A 204 19.41 -12.16 -11.53
CA TYR A 204 19.88 -13.42 -10.96
C TYR A 204 20.71 -14.17 -12.01
N PRO A 205 21.89 -14.71 -11.67
CA PRO A 205 22.48 -15.76 -12.48
C PRO A 205 21.60 -17.00 -12.32
N THR A 206 20.98 -17.44 -13.42
CA THR A 206 20.42 -18.79 -13.52
C THR A 206 21.55 -19.79 -13.28
N PRO A 207 21.41 -20.75 -12.35
CA PRO A 207 22.39 -21.83 -12.21
C PRO A 207 22.37 -22.67 -13.49
N ALA A 208 23.58 -23.01 -13.95
CA ALA A 208 23.82 -23.91 -15.09
C ALA A 208 23.36 -25.34 -14.80
#